data_AF-A0A959BIX3-F1
#
_entry.id   AF-A0A959BIX3-F1
#
_cell.length_a   1.000
_cell.length_b   1.000
_cell.length_c   1.000
_cell.angle_alpha   90.00
_cell.angle_beta   90.00
_cell.angle_gamma   90.00
#
_symmetry.space_group_name_H-M   'P 1'
#
loop_
_entity.id
_entity.type
_entity.pdbx_description
1 polymer ?
#
loop_
_entity_poly.entity_id
_entity_poly.type
_entity_poly.pdbx_seq_one_letter_code
_entity_poly.pdbx_strand_id
1 'polypeptide(L)'
;MRTLKIVAAVLSLIGVGFVAGFFTHRYVTVQEINRVAEMRFAPGFEEQLYHIIDADAAQQQQLHPIVHRYAGLIAESHIEFRAQRKTLVDSMHQEIKPLLSEAQIQKLDRFS
;
A
#
# COMPACT_ATOMS: atom_id res chain seq x y z
N MET A 1 5.30 -12.62 -47.14
CA MET A 1 5.36 -13.60 -46.02
C MET A 1 6.55 -13.40 -45.09
N ARG A 2 7.75 -13.02 -45.57
CA ARG A 2 8.94 -12.84 -44.70
C ARG A 2 8.81 -11.66 -43.73
N THR A 3 8.30 -10.52 -44.18
CA THR A 3 8.02 -9.33 -43.35
C THR A 3 6.99 -9.60 -42.26
N LEU A 4 5.92 -10.34 -42.58
CA LEU A 4 4.88 -10.72 -41.61
C LEU A 4 5.43 -11.59 -40.47
N LYS A 5 6.34 -12.52 -40.79
CA LYS A 5 7.02 -13.37 -39.79
C LYS A 5 7.93 -12.56 -38.87
N ILE A 6 8.61 -11.55 -39.40
CA ILE A 6 9.49 -10.67 -38.61
C ILE A 6 8.65 -9.79 -37.68
N VAL A 7 7.56 -9.18 -38.18
CA VAL A 7 6.65 -8.37 -37.36
C VAL A 7 6.03 -9.21 -36.24
N ALA A 8 5.59 -10.44 -36.54
CA ALA A 8 5.07 -11.35 -35.53
C ALA A 8 6.12 -11.72 -34.46
N ALA A 9 7.37 -11.97 -34.86
CA ALA A 9 8.45 -12.27 -33.92
C ALA A 9 8.78 -11.08 -33.00
N VAL A 10 8.78 -9.86 -33.54
CA VAL A 10 9.01 -8.63 -32.75
C VAL A 10 7.88 -8.39 -31.77
N LEU A 11 6.61 -8.55 -32.19
CA LEU A 11 5.46 -8.40 -31.31
C LEU A 11 5.47 -9.43 -30.17
N SER A 12 5.86 -10.67 -30.45
CA SER A 12 6.01 -11.70 -29.42
C SER A 12 7.10 -11.34 -28.41
N LEU A 13 8.24 -10.82 -28.87
CA LEU A 13 9.33 -10.41 -28.00
C LEU A 13 8.92 -9.23 -27.09
N ILE A 14 8.23 -8.25 -27.64
CA ILE A 14 7.68 -7.12 -26.89
C ILE A 14 6.64 -7.61 -25.88
N GLY A 15 5.75 -8.52 -26.30
CA GLY A 15 4.72 -9.10 -25.43
C GLY A 15 5.33 -9.82 -24.22
N VAL A 16 6.38 -10.63 -24.43
CA VAL A 16 7.07 -11.32 -23.34
C VAL A 16 7.76 -10.33 -22.40
N GLY A 17 8.45 -9.32 -22.93
CA GLY A 17 9.08 -8.27 -22.12
C GLY A 17 8.06 -7.46 -21.31
N PHE A 18 6.91 -7.14 -21.90
CA PHE A 18 5.82 -6.42 -21.23
C PHE A 18 5.20 -7.24 -20.11
N VAL A 19 4.90 -8.53 -20.35
CA VAL A 19 4.36 -9.42 -19.33
C VAL A 19 5.37 -9.58 -18.18
N ALA A 20 6.64 -9.84 -18.47
CA ALA A 20 7.68 -9.97 -17.45
C ALA A 20 7.83 -8.69 -16.61
N GLY A 21 7.84 -7.52 -17.25
CA GLY A 21 7.91 -6.23 -16.56
C GLY A 21 6.68 -5.95 -15.69
N PHE A 22 5.48 -6.23 -16.21
CA PHE A 22 4.22 -6.05 -15.49
C PHE A 22 4.12 -6.94 -14.25
N PHE A 23 4.51 -8.22 -14.36
CA PHE A 23 4.52 -9.14 -13.22
C PHE A 23 5.56 -8.74 -12.16
N THR A 24 6.74 -8.26 -12.58
CA THR A 24 7.79 -7.79 -11.66
C THR A 24 7.32 -6.56 -10.89
N HIS A 25 6.74 -5.56 -11.58
CA HIS A 25 6.20 -4.36 -10.93
C HIS A 25 5.07 -4.70 -9.96
N ARG A 26 4.13 -5.56 -10.35
CA ARG A 26 3.01 -5.96 -9.48
C ARG A 26 3.51 -6.70 -8.24
N TYR A 27 4.55 -7.52 -8.34
CA TYR A 27 5.11 -8.23 -7.19
C TYR A 27 5.81 -7.29 -6.19
N VAL A 28 6.59 -6.33 -6.69
CA VAL A 28 7.31 -5.35 -5.84
C VAL A 28 6.33 -4.39 -5.16
N THR A 29 5.32 -3.87 -5.87
CA THR A 29 4.32 -2.96 -5.27
C THR A 29 3.48 -3.65 -4.20
N VAL A 30 3.18 -4.95 -4.35
CA VAL A 30 2.41 -5.71 -3.34
C VAL A 30 3.24 -5.95 -2.07
N GLN A 31 4.55 -6.19 -2.18
CA GLN A 31 5.41 -6.38 -1.01
C GLN A 31 5.56 -5.10 -0.17
N GLU A 32 5.72 -3.93 -0.79
CA GLU A 32 5.77 -2.67 -0.05
C GLU A 32 4.42 -2.31 0.60
N ILE A 33 3.30 -2.58 -0.09
CA ILE A 33 1.97 -2.37 0.48
C ILE A 33 1.72 -3.30 1.67
N ASN A 34 2.17 -4.55 1.62
CA ASN A 34 2.02 -5.50 2.72
C ASN A 34 2.90 -5.11 3.91
N ARG A 35 4.15 -4.68 3.69
CA ARG A 35 5.03 -4.20 4.77
C ARG A 35 4.46 -2.96 5.47
N VAL A 36 3.87 -2.03 4.72
CA VAL A 36 3.17 -0.86 5.28
C VAL A 36 1.84 -1.25 5.93
N ALA A 37 1.16 -2.29 5.45
CA ALA A 37 -0.05 -2.81 6.08
C ALA A 37 0.26 -3.53 7.40
N GLU A 38 1.37 -4.26 7.49
CA GLU A 38 1.84 -4.96 8.69
C GLU A 38 2.27 -3.97 9.79
N MET A 39 2.92 -2.86 9.44
CA MET A 39 3.21 -1.75 10.38
C MET A 39 1.96 -1.14 11.03
N ARG A 40 0.76 -1.32 10.45
CA ARG A 40 -0.50 -0.82 11.04
C ARG A 40 -1.00 -1.70 12.18
N PHE A 41 -0.42 -2.89 12.36
CA PHE A 41 -0.74 -3.81 13.44
C PHE A 41 0.41 -3.82 14.45
N ALA A 42 0.07 -3.84 15.74
CA ALA A 42 1.05 -3.85 16.83
C ALA A 42 2.24 -4.83 16.63
N PRO A 43 2.03 -6.11 16.23
CA PRO A 43 3.16 -7.03 16.03
C PRO A 43 4.09 -6.64 14.88
N GLY A 44 3.60 -5.99 13.81
CA GLY A 44 4.45 -5.57 12.69
C GLY A 44 5.32 -4.36 13.04
N PHE A 45 4.85 -3.49 13.93
CA PHE A 45 5.68 -2.41 14.47
C PHE A 45 6.79 -2.94 15.39
N GLU A 46 6.47 -3.90 16.26
CA GLU A 46 7.45 -4.53 17.16
C GLU A 46 8.60 -5.18 16.39
N GLU A 47 8.29 -6.03 15.41
CA GLU A 47 9.28 -6.74 14.60
C GLU A 47 10.18 -5.77 13.81
N GLN A 48 9.58 -4.73 13.23
CA GLN A 48 10.33 -3.72 12.48
C GLN A 48 11.27 -2.92 13.38
N LEU A 49 10.86 -2.57 14.60
CA LEU A 49 11.71 -1.84 15.53
C LEU A 49 12.93 -2.68 15.93
N TYR A 50 12.71 -3.96 16.30
CA TYR A 50 13.81 -4.86 16.65
C TYR A 50 14.78 -5.08 15.50
N HIS A 51 14.27 -5.15 14.27
CA HIS A 51 15.10 -5.25 13.08
C HIS A 51 15.92 -3.98 12.83
N ILE A 52 15.35 -2.78 13.01
CA ILE A 52 16.06 -1.51 12.79
C ILE A 52 17.21 -1.31 13.78
N ILE A 53 17.02 -1.72 15.04
CA ILE A 53 18.03 -1.56 16.08
C ILE A 53 18.95 -2.77 16.22
N ASP A 54 18.79 -3.77 15.35
CA ASP A 54 19.48 -5.06 15.41
C ASP A 54 19.45 -5.67 16.83
N ALA A 55 18.28 -5.67 17.47
CA ALA A 55 18.12 -6.09 18.86
C ALA A 55 18.45 -7.58 19.02
N ASP A 56 19.35 -7.89 19.95
CA ASP A 56 19.60 -9.27 20.36
C ASP A 56 18.45 -9.84 21.22
N ALA A 57 18.45 -11.16 21.46
CA ALA A 57 17.37 -11.82 22.18
C ALA A 57 17.17 -11.30 23.63
N ALA A 58 18.25 -10.90 24.30
CA ALA A 58 18.18 -10.37 25.66
C ALA A 58 17.57 -8.96 25.66
N GLN A 59 17.98 -8.13 24.71
CA GLN A 59 17.42 -6.80 24.48
C GLN A 59 15.95 -6.88 24.08
N GLN A 60 15.58 -7.80 23.18
CA GLN A 60 14.18 -8.01 22.81
C GLN A 60 13.33 -8.34 24.03
N GLN A 61 13.78 -9.24 24.90
CA GLN A 61 13.04 -9.61 26.11
C GLN A 61 12.89 -8.43 27.09
N GLN A 62 13.91 -7.59 27.21
CA GLN A 62 13.88 -6.39 28.07
C GLN A 62 12.99 -5.29 27.49
N LEU A 63 13.01 -5.11 26.16
CA LEU A 63 12.29 -4.05 25.47
C LEU A 63 10.83 -4.41 25.19
N HIS A 64 10.50 -5.70 25.08
CA HIS A 64 9.15 -6.19 24.75
C HIS A 64 8.01 -5.51 25.52
N PRO A 65 8.01 -5.41 26.87
CA PRO A 65 6.91 -4.74 27.57
C PRO A 65 6.76 -3.25 27.21
N ILE A 66 7.86 -2.58 26.85
CA ILE A 66 7.84 -1.17 26.44
C ILE A 66 7.31 -1.06 25.01
N VAL A 67 7.91 -1.80 24.09
CA VAL A 67 7.57 -1.73 22.66
C VAL A 67 6.14 -2.19 22.43
N HIS A 68 5.71 -3.28 23.06
CA HIS A 68 4.34 -3.81 22.94
C HIS A 68 3.29 -2.77 23.33
N ARG A 69 3.50 -2.06 24.44
CA ARG A 69 2.59 -1.00 24.89
C ARG A 69 2.46 0.13 23.86
N TYR A 70 3.59 0.61 23.33
CA TYR A 70 3.56 1.69 22.34
C TYR A 70 3.06 1.23 20.98
N ALA A 71 3.32 -0.02 20.60
CA ALA A 71 2.77 -0.62 19.39
C ALA A 71 1.23 -0.64 19.43
N GLY A 72 0.63 -0.94 20.59
CA GLY A 72 -0.81 -0.82 20.82
C GLY A 72 -1.34 0.60 20.63
N LEU A 73 -0.68 1.60 21.23
CA LEU A 73 -1.06 3.01 21.09
C LEU A 73 -0.95 3.53 19.66
N ILE A 74 0.08 3.09 18.93
CA ILE A 74 0.26 3.43 17.50
C ILE A 74 -0.86 2.80 16.66
N ALA A 75 -1.21 1.54 16.94
CA ALA A 75 -2.32 0.86 16.25
C ALA A 75 -3.66 1.58 16.49
N GLU A 76 -3.95 1.98 17.73
CA GLU A 76 -5.14 2.76 18.09
C GLU A 76 -5.15 4.12 17.37
N SER A 77 -4.04 4.86 17.42
CA SER A 77 -3.87 6.13 16.71
C SER A 77 -4.13 6.00 15.20
N HIS A 78 -3.67 4.91 14.58
CA HIS A 78 -3.95 4.63 13.17
C HIS A 78 -5.42 4.39 12.87
N ILE A 79 -6.15 3.72 13.76
CA ILE A 79 -7.60 3.50 13.64
C ILE A 79 -8.33 4.85 13.71
N GLU A 80 -8.02 5.67 14.72
CA GLU A 80 -8.62 7.00 14.89
C GLU A 80 -8.33 7.91 13.70
N PHE A 81 -7.06 7.98 13.27
CA PHE A 81 -6.65 8.78 12.12
C PHE A 81 -7.36 8.33 10.83
N ARG A 82 -7.57 7.02 10.63
CA ARG A 82 -8.31 6.52 9.47
C ARG A 82 -9.77 6.99 9.50
N ALA A 83 -10.42 6.95 10.67
CA ALA A 83 -11.79 7.41 10.83
C ALA A 83 -11.90 8.91 10.55
N GLN A 84 -11.04 9.72 11.17
CA GLN A 84 -10.99 11.17 10.96
C GLN A 84 -10.74 11.53 9.49
N ARG A 85 -9.76 10.87 8.86
CA ARG A 85 -9.46 11.09 7.44
C ARG A 85 -10.65 10.75 6.55
N LYS A 86 -11.38 9.65 6.84
CA LYS A 86 -12.59 9.30 6.09
C LYS A 86 -13.63 10.42 6.20
N THR A 87 -13.90 10.92 7.41
CA THR A 87 -14.85 12.02 7.61
C THR A 87 -14.45 13.28 6.84
N LEU A 88 -13.17 13.64 6.83
CA LEU A 88 -12.68 14.80 6.07
C LEU A 88 -12.87 14.63 4.57
N VAL A 89 -12.53 13.46 4.03
CA VAL A 89 -12.70 13.15 2.60
C VAL A 89 -14.18 13.15 2.22
N ASP A 90 -15.04 12.53 3.02
CA ASP A 90 -16.49 12.49 2.77
C ASP A 90 -17.08 13.91 2.78
N SER A 91 -16.64 14.76 3.70
CA SER A 91 -17.08 16.17 3.79
C SER A 91 -16.65 16.97 2.57
N MET A 92 -15.37 16.86 2.19
CA MET A 92 -14.84 17.47 0.97
C MET A 92 -15.62 16.99 -0.27
N HIS A 93 -15.94 15.69 -0.35
CA HIS A 93 -16.73 15.15 -1.46
C HIS A 93 -18.13 15.76 -1.52
N GLN A 94 -18.79 15.96 -0.39
CA GLN A 94 -20.09 16.62 -0.33
C GLN A 94 -20.01 18.08 -0.79
N GLU A 95 -18.96 18.80 -0.43
CA GLU A 95 -18.76 20.20 -0.82
C GLU A 95 -18.47 20.36 -2.32
N ILE A 96 -17.68 19.48 -2.91
CA ILE A 96 -17.31 19.59 -4.34
C ILE A 96 -18.36 19.00 -5.28
N LYS A 97 -19.14 18.00 -4.85
CA LYS A 97 -20.12 17.28 -5.69
C LYS A 97 -21.06 18.21 -6.48
N PRO A 98 -21.64 19.28 -5.89
CA PRO A 98 -22.52 20.20 -6.61
C PRO A 98 -21.84 20.97 -7.75
N LEU A 99 -20.51 21.06 -7.74
CA LEU A 99 -19.70 21.78 -8.72
C LEU A 99 -19.23 20.89 -9.88
N LEU A 100 -19.56 19.60 -9.82
CA LEU A 100 -19.10 18.60 -10.78
C LEU A 100 -20.20 18.21 -11.77
N SER A 101 -19.80 17.87 -12.98
CA SER A 101 -20.68 17.18 -13.94
C SER A 101 -20.99 15.76 -13.49
N GLU A 102 -22.09 15.17 -13.97
CA GLU A 102 -22.46 13.78 -13.67
C GLU A 102 -21.34 12.78 -13.99
N ALA A 103 -20.62 12.98 -15.10
CA ALA A 103 -19.48 12.14 -15.47
C ALA A 103 -18.31 12.24 -14.49
N GLN A 104 -18.12 13.40 -13.83
CA GLN A 104 -17.10 13.59 -12.80
C GLN A 104 -17.56 13.03 -11.45
N ILE A 105 -18.85 13.15 -11.11
CA ILE A 105 -19.43 12.54 -9.90
C ILE A 105 -19.24 11.02 -9.92
N GLN A 106 -19.52 10.36 -11.06
CA GLN A 106 -19.29 8.92 -11.19
C GLN A 106 -17.82 8.51 -11.03
N LYS A 107 -16.86 9.38 -11.38
CA LYS A 107 -15.43 9.13 -11.14
C LYS A 107 -15.08 9.33 -9.67
N LEU A 108 -15.65 10.35 -9.04
CA LEU A 108 -15.46 10.65 -7.62
C LEU A 108 -15.99 9.51 -6.72
N ASP A 109 -17.17 8.96 -7.05
CA ASP A 109 -17.76 7.86 -6.29
C ASP A 109 -16.98 6.53 -6.41
N ARG A 110 -16.12 6.39 -7.43
CA ARG A 110 -15.18 5.25 -7.57
C ARG A 110 -13.85 5.47 -6.85
N PHE A 111 -13.56 6.70 -6.44
CA PHE A 111 -12.32 7.06 -5.74
C PHE A 111 -12.42 6.86 -4.22
N SER A 112 -13.64 6.98 -3.67
CA SER A 112 -13.99 6.68 -2.27
C SER A 112 -14.02 5.19 -1.96
#